data_AF-X1UMH0-F1
#
_entry.id   AF-X1UMH0-F1
#
_cell.length_a   1.000
_cell.length_b   1.000
_cell.length_c   1.000
_cell.angle_alpha   90.00
_cell.angle_beta   90.00
_cell.angle_gamma   90.00
#
_symmetry.space_group_name_H-M   'P 1'
#
loop_
_entity.id
_entity.type
_entity.pdbx_description
1 polymer ?
#
loop_
_entity_poly.entity_id
_entity_poly.type
_entity_poly.pdbx_seq_one_letter_code
_entity_poly.pdbx_strand_id
1 'polypeptide(L)'
;MDIVVMGWLVLELTDSYLLLGIAAASRMAPMLVFGLIAGVAADRLNRRKLVMTAWTIRGLLYFLMAFLISTGLIQFWHIMVISFLNGTCA
;
A
#
# COMPACT_ATOMS: atom_id res chain seq x y z
N MET A 1 -7.93 4.40 -7.59
CA MET A 1 -8.24 5.79 -7.14
C MET A 1 -7.59 6.11 -5.78
N ASP A 2 -6.93 5.14 -5.14
CA ASP A 2 -6.16 5.19 -3.89
C ASP A 2 -4.86 6.03 -3.96
N ILE A 3 -4.24 6.18 -5.14
CA ILE A 3 -3.05 7.02 -5.35
C ILE A 3 -3.33 8.49 -5.02
N VAL A 4 -4.49 9.00 -5.43
CA VAL A 4 -4.86 10.41 -5.22
C VAL A 4 -5.13 10.66 -3.72
N VAL A 5 -5.84 9.75 -3.05
CA VAL A 5 -6.18 9.87 -1.63
C VAL A 5 -4.94 9.81 -0.72
N MET A 6 -4.04 8.84 -0.97
CA MET A 6 -2.78 8.74 -0.21
C MET A 6 -1.86 9.94 -0.47
N GLY A 7 -1.78 10.40 -1.72
CA GLY A 7 -0.96 11.57 -2.06
C GLY A 7 -1.43 12.83 -1.35
N TRP A 8 -2.74 13.02 -1.25
CA TRP A 8 -3.34 14.15 -0.55
C TRP A 8 -3.12 14.07 0.98
N LEU A 9 -3.30 12.89 1.58
CA LEU A 9 -3.10 12.67 3.02
C LEU A 9 -1.64 12.95 3.47
N VAL A 10 -0.64 12.58 2.64
CA VAL A 10 0.77 12.86 2.95
C VAL A 10 1.08 14.34 2.84
N LEU A 11 0.48 15.04 1.87
CA LEU A 11 0.58 16.49 1.69
C LEU A 11 0.02 17.22 2.91
N GLU A 12 -1.15 16.80 3.38
CA GLU A 12 -1.86 17.39 4.52
C GLU A 12 -1.14 17.15 5.86
N LEU A 13 -0.49 15.99 6.02
CA LEU A 13 0.23 15.64 7.25
C LEU A 13 1.66 16.21 7.33
N THR A 14 2.28 16.50 6.18
CA THR A 14 3.75 16.73 6.13
C THR A 14 4.14 18.09 5.56
N ASP A 15 3.23 18.77 4.85
CA ASP A 15 3.40 20.10 4.25
C ASP A 15 4.67 20.24 3.37
N SER A 16 5.23 19.12 2.90
CA SER A 16 6.51 19.06 2.19
C SER A 16 6.47 18.07 1.02
N TYR A 17 6.69 18.60 -0.18
CA TYR A 17 6.68 17.86 -1.44
C TYR A 17 7.78 16.77 -1.54
N LEU A 18 8.89 16.94 -0.83
CA LEU A 18 10.01 15.97 -0.80
C LEU A 18 9.59 14.66 -0.13
N LEU A 19 8.87 14.74 0.99
CA LEU A 19 8.40 13.57 1.74
C LEU A 19 7.29 12.81 0.99
N LEU A 20 6.52 13.53 0.18
CA LEU A 20 5.58 12.95 -0.78
C LEU A 20 6.28 12.10 -1.84
N GLY A 21 7.37 12.62 -2.40
CA GLY A 21 8.20 11.88 -3.36
C GLY A 21 8.81 10.61 -2.74
N ILE A 22 9.28 10.70 -1.50
CA ILE A 22 9.83 9.55 -0.76
C ILE A 22 8.73 8.52 -0.46
N ALA A 23 7.53 8.95 -0.06
CA ALA A 23 6.40 8.05 0.19
C ALA A 23 5.95 7.33 -1.10
N ALA A 24 5.92 8.04 -2.24
CA ALA A 24 5.63 7.45 -3.53
C ALA A 24 6.71 6.43 -3.95
N ALA A 25 7.99 6.76 -3.74
CA ALA A 25 9.11 5.85 -4.01
C ALA A 25 9.06 4.59 -3.12
N SER A 26 8.70 4.76 -1.84
CA SER A 26 8.51 3.66 -0.88
C SER A 26 7.40 2.70 -1.31
N ARG A 27 6.36 3.21 -1.99
CA ARG A 27 5.29 2.38 -2.55
C ARG A 27 5.71 1.62 -3.81
N MET A 28 6.58 2.19 -4.64
CA MET A 28 7.08 1.50 -5.85
C MET A 28 8.20 0.49 -5.55
N ALA A 29 8.98 0.72 -4.49
CA ALA A 29 10.08 -0.16 -4.07
C ALA A 29 9.68 -1.65 -3.89
N PRO A 30 8.60 -1.99 -3.15
CA PRO A 30 8.16 -3.37 -3.02
C PRO A 30 7.64 -3.95 -4.33
N MET A 31 7.08 -3.13 -5.21
CA MET A 31 6.63 -3.58 -6.53
C MET A 31 7.81 -4.07 -7.39
N LEU A 32 8.99 -3.44 -7.28
CA LEU A 32 10.19 -3.87 -8.00
C LEU A 32 10.74 -5.21 -7.48
N VAL A 33 10.70 -5.42 -6.16
CA VAL A 33 11.26 -6.64 -5.54
C VAL A 33 10.27 -7.80 -5.61
N PHE A 34 9.00 -7.55 -5.28
CA PHE A 34 7.97 -8.58 -5.18
C PHE A 34 7.18 -8.77 -6.46
N GLY A 35 7.19 -7.84 -7.42
CA GLY A 35 6.49 -7.98 -8.70
C GLY A 35 6.97 -9.19 -9.52
N LEU A 36 8.27 -9.46 -9.51
CA LEU A 36 8.84 -10.62 -10.22
C LEU A 36 8.41 -11.95 -9.56
N ILE A 37 8.43 -11.99 -8.23
CA ILE A 37 8.02 -13.17 -7.44
C ILE A 37 6.52 -13.40 -7.56
N ALA A 38 5.73 -12.33 -7.51
CA ALA A 38 4.28 -12.36 -7.73
C ALA A 38 3.93 -12.85 -9.14
N GLY A 39 4.71 -12.47 -10.15
CA GLY A 39 4.56 -12.99 -11.52
C GLY A 39 4.79 -14.50 -11.60
N VAL A 40 5.86 -15.01 -10.99
CA VAL A 40 6.16 -16.46 -10.95
C VAL A 40 5.08 -17.23 -10.15
N ALA A 41 4.57 -16.64 -9.07
CA ALA A 41 3.46 -17.21 -8.30
C ALA A 41 2.14 -17.20 -9.10
N ALA A 42 1.87 -16.15 -9.87
CA ALA A 42 0.69 -16.02 -10.72
C ALA A 42 0.63 -17.07 -11.84
N ASP A 43 1.77 -17.51 -12.36
CA ASP A 43 1.86 -18.57 -13.37
C ASP A 43 1.69 -19.97 -12.79
N ARG A 44 2.05 -20.19 -11.51
CA ARG A 44 2.00 -21.52 -10.87
C ARG A 44 0.72 -21.80 -10.08
N LEU A 45 0.01 -20.77 -9.65
CA LEU A 45 -1.20 -20.90 -8.84
C LEU A 45 -2.46 -20.55 -9.64
N ASN A 46 -3.60 -21.08 -9.18
CA ASN A 46 -4.90 -20.70 -9.73
C ASN A 46 -5.12 -19.19 -9.61
N ARG A 47 -5.00 -18.49 -10.74
CA ARG A 47 -5.12 -17.03 -10.89
C ARG A 47 -6.31 -16.44 -10.13
N ARG A 48 -7.45 -17.14 -10.12
CA ARG A 48 -8.67 -16.72 -9.41
C ARG A 48 -8.52 -16.69 -7.89
N LYS A 49 -7.85 -17.69 -7.30
CA LYS A 49 -7.58 -17.73 -5.85
C LYS A 49 -6.57 -16.67 -5.45
N LEU A 50 -5.53 -16.48 -6.27
CA LEU A 50 -4.46 -15.52 -6.02
C LEU A 50 -4.98 -14.07 -6.03
N VAL A 51 -5.85 -13.74 -6.98
CA VAL A 51 -6.55 -12.46 -7.01
C VAL A 51 -7.48 -12.31 -5.81
N MET A 52 -8.29 -13.32 -5.47
CA MET A 52 -9.15 -13.25 -4.27
C MET A 52 -8.36 -13.02 -2.97
N THR A 53 -7.21 -13.66 -2.80
CA THR A 53 -6.34 -13.44 -1.63
C THR A 53 -5.73 -12.04 -1.62
N ALA A 54 -5.29 -11.53 -2.77
CA ALA A 54 -4.74 -10.18 -2.85
C ALA A 54 -5.79 -9.11 -2.50
N TRP A 55 -7.01 -9.26 -3.01
CA TRP A 55 -8.11 -8.34 -2.72
C TRP A 55 -8.56 -8.40 -1.25
N THR A 56 -8.59 -9.58 -0.63
CA THR A 56 -8.93 -9.71 0.80
C THR A 56 -7.85 -9.10 1.70
N ILE A 57 -6.56 -9.33 1.40
CA ILE A 57 -5.45 -8.71 2.13
C ILE A 57 -5.48 -7.18 2.00
N ARG A 58 -5.71 -6.66 0.79
CA ARG A 58 -5.86 -5.21 0.55
C ARG A 58 -7.03 -4.62 1.33
N GLY A 59 -8.19 -5.29 1.33
CA GLY A 59 -9.35 -4.85 2.10
C GLY A 59 -9.03 -4.76 3.60
N LEU A 60 -8.31 -5.75 4.14
CA LEU A 60 -7.91 -5.77 5.55
C LEU A 60 -6.95 -4.61 5.89
N LEU A 61 -5.97 -4.35 5.02
CA LEU A 61 -5.02 -3.24 5.17
C LEU A 61 -5.72 -1.88 5.19
N TYR A 62 -6.67 -1.65 4.29
CA TYR A 62 -7.45 -0.41 4.26
C TYR A 62 -8.39 -0.29 5.46
N PHE A 63 -8.95 -1.40 5.95
CA PHE A 63 -9.76 -1.39 7.17
C PHE A 63 -8.93 -0.98 8.39
N LEU A 64 -7.71 -1.51 8.50
CA LEU A 64 -6.77 -1.17 9.56
C LEU A 64 -6.35 0.30 9.49
N MET A 65 -6.10 0.81 8.27
CA MET A 65 -5.85 2.23 8.02
C MET A 65 -7.03 3.09 8.49
N ALA A 66 -8.25 2.75 8.08
CA ALA A 66 -9.46 3.50 8.45
C ALA A 66 -9.69 3.55 9.96
N PHE A 67 -9.40 2.45 10.66
CA PHE A 67 -9.46 2.38 12.12
C PHE A 67 -8.40 3.26 12.80
N LEU A 68 -7.18 3.31 12.26
CA LEU A 68 -6.14 4.22 12.75
C LEU A 68 -6.48 5.70 12.51
N ILE A 69 -7.12 6.01 11.38
CA ILE A 69 -7.62 7.36 11.09
C ILE A 69 -8.70 7.74 12.11
N SER A 70 -9.68 6.86 12.36
CA SER A 70 -10.80 7.16 13.27
C SER A 70 -10.39 7.32 14.73
N THR A 71 -9.29 6.68 15.13
CA THR A 71 -8.72 6.80 16.48
C THR A 71 -7.78 7.99 16.65
N GLY A 72 -7.45 8.71 15.56
CA GLY A 72 -6.56 9.88 15.60
C GLY A 72 -5.10 9.57 15.93
N LEU A 73 -4.73 8.29 16.03
CA LEU A 73 -3.38 7.81 16.35
C LEU A 73 -2.51 7.64 15.09
N ILE A 74 -2.96 8.17 13.95
CA ILE A 74 -2.27 7.92 12.68
C ILE A 74 -0.92 8.62 12.68
N GLN A 75 0.11 7.84 12.40
CA GLN A 75 1.49 8.32 12.29
C GLN A 75 2.02 7.98 10.91
N PHE A 76 2.98 8.75 10.44
CA PHE A 76 3.62 8.57 9.13
C PHE A 76 4.12 7.13 8.91
N TRP A 77 4.66 6.47 9.96
CA TRP A 77 5.11 5.08 9.90
C TRP A 77 4.01 4.10 9.50
N HIS A 78 2.77 4.30 9.96
CA HIS A 78 1.64 3.43 9.59
C HIS A 78 1.31 3.55 8.10
N ILE A 79 1.36 4.77 7.55
CA ILE A 79 1.15 5.04 6.12
C ILE A 79 2.24 4.35 5.31
N MET A 80 3.49 4.41 5.77
CA MET A 80 4.63 3.82 5.09
C MET A 80 4.55 2.29 5.08
N VAL A 81 4.24 1.66 6.22
CA VAL A 81 4.07 0.19 6.33
C VAL A 81 2.89 -0.30 5.50
N ILE A 82 1.75 0.39 5.54
CA ILE A 82 0.56 0.02 4.77
C ILE A 82 0.80 0.20 3.27
N SER A 83 1.46 1.29 2.87
CA SER A 83 1.84 1.51 1.47
C SER A 83 2.82 0.46 0.97
N PHE A 84 3.76 0.03 1.82
CA PHE A 84 4.72 -1.02 1.48
C PHE A 84 4.02 -2.37 1.29
N LEU A 85 3.20 -2.80 2.26
CA LEU A 85 2.43 -4.04 2.17
C LEU A 85 1.48 -4.04 0.97
N ASN A 86 0.81 -2.92 0.69
CA ASN A 86 -0.10 -2.81 -0.44
C ASN A 86 0.64 -2.93 -1.79
N GLY A 87 1.90 -2.48 -1.85
CA GLY A 87 2.77 -2.68 -3.01
C GLY A 87 3.22 -4.13 -3.21
N THR A 88 3.32 -4.94 -2.15
CA THR A 88 3.67 -6.38 -2.28
C THR A 88 2.53 -7.23 -2.84
N CYS A 89 1.29 -6.81 -2.61
CA CYS A 89 0.07 -7.51 -3.07
C CYS A 89 -0.54 -6.86 -4.32
N ALA A 90 0.27 -6.13 -5.09
CA ALA A 90 -0.19 -5.31 -6.20
C ALA A 90 -0.60 -6.10 -7.44
#